data_AF-A0A7Z0DTK1-F1
#
_entry.id   AF-A0A7Z0DTK1-F1
#
_cell.length_a   1.000
_cell.length_b   1.000
_cell.length_c   1.000
_cell.angle_alpha   90.00
_cell.angle_beta   90.00
_cell.angle_gamma   90.00
#
_symmetry.space_group_name_H-M   'P 1'
#
loop_
_entity.id
_entity.type
_entity.pdbx_description
1 polymer ?
#
loop_
_entity_poly.entity_id
_entity_poly.type
_entity_poly.pdbx_seq_one_letter_code
_entity_poly.pdbx_strand_id
1 'polypeptide(L)' 'MPAVKGRRHGEHRRTAQIKGTIRTSTREKANAAADALGISVSAYLDALIDQDQVDATGKPLWGSKLGRDPELELRMTG' A
#
# COMPACT_ATOMS: atom_id res chain seq x y z
N MET A 1 -21.16 7.32 39.12
CA MET A 1 -20.99 6.77 37.76
C MET A 1 -20.22 7.80 36.93
N PRO A 2 -18.89 7.70 36.74
CA PRO A 2 -18.20 8.65 35.89
C PRO A 2 -18.40 8.30 34.41
N ALA A 3 -18.87 9.27 33.64
CA ALA A 3 -19.11 9.17 32.21
C ALA A 3 -17.81 8.87 31.45
N VAL A 4 -17.85 7.87 30.58
CA VAL A 4 -16.72 7.47 29.73
C VAL A 4 -16.42 8.59 28.75
N LYS A 5 -15.28 9.24 29.00
CA LYS A 5 -14.73 10.37 28.25
C LYS A 5 -14.37 9.97 26.82
N GLY A 6 -15.15 10.47 25.87
CA GLY A 6 -14.75 10.80 24.50
C GLY A 6 -14.23 9.64 23.65
N ARG A 7 -15.10 9.05 22.83
CA ARG A 7 -14.66 8.42 21.57
C ARG A 7 -13.93 9.50 20.78
N ARG A 8 -12.61 9.38 20.67
CA ARG A 8 -11.84 10.16 19.71
C ARG A 8 -12.40 9.80 18.35
N HIS A 9 -13.10 10.75 17.74
CA HIS A 9 -13.56 10.67 16.38
C HIS A 9 -12.30 10.62 15.53
N GLY A 10 -11.84 9.40 15.23
CA GLY A 10 -10.70 9.18 14.36
C GLY A 10 -11.04 9.85 13.04
N GLU A 11 -10.15 10.75 12.63
CA GLU A 11 -10.14 11.35 11.31
C GLU A 11 -10.56 10.30 10.28
N HIS A 12 -11.65 10.56 9.55
CA HIS A 12 -12.15 9.68 8.50
C HIS A 12 -11.11 9.65 7.37
N ARG A 13 -10.03 8.89 7.57
CA ARG A 13 -9.00 8.66 6.56
C ARG A 13 -9.70 7.92 5.44
N ARG A 14 -9.82 8.56 4.28
CA ARG A 14 -10.44 7.93 3.10
C ARG A 14 -9.59 6.73 2.72
N THR A 15 -10.10 5.54 2.99
CA THR A 15 -9.44 4.28 2.62
C THR A 15 -9.99 3.81 1.27
N ALA A 16 -9.10 3.37 0.38
CA ALA A 16 -9.47 2.69 -0.86
C ALA A 16 -9.02 1.21 -0.80
N GLN A 17 -9.81 0.32 -1.40
CA GLN A 17 -9.45 -1.09 -1.47
C GLN A 17 -8.50 -1.34 -2.64
N ILE A 18 -7.33 -1.91 -2.37
CA ILE A 18 -6.42 -2.42 -3.40
C ILE A 18 -6.73 -3.91 -3.61
N LYS A 19 -7.04 -4.31 -4.85
CA LYS A 19 -7.20 -5.71 -5.24
C LYS A 19 -6.12 -6.05 -6.26
N GLY A 20 -5.34 -7.09 -5.98
CA GLY A 20 -4.30 -7.57 -6.88
C GLY A 20 -3.76 -8.93 -6.45
N THR A 21 -3.13 -9.63 -7.40
CA THR A 21 -2.47 -10.90 -7.16
C THR A 21 -0.96 -10.66 -7.12
N ILE A 22 -0.31 -11.12 -6.05
CA ILE A 22 1.15 -11.06 -5.90
C ILE A 22 1.71 -12.47 -5.68
N ARG A 23 3.01 -12.63 -5.91
CA ARG A 23 3.72 -13.89 -5.62
C ARG A 23 3.62 -14.22 -4.12
N THR A 24 3.47 -15.49 -3.79
CA THR A 24 3.36 -15.98 -2.40
C THR A 24 4.55 -15.53 -1.54
N SER A 25 5.77 -15.63 -2.07
CA SER A 25 6.98 -15.20 -1.36
C SER A 25 6.99 -13.70 -1.03
N THR A 26 6.44 -12.85 -1.90
CA THR A 26 6.29 -11.41 -1.63
C THR A 26 5.29 -11.16 -0.51
N ARG A 27 4.17 -11.91 -0.50
CA ARG A 27 3.16 -11.83 0.55
C ARG A 27 3.73 -12.23 1.91
N GLU A 28 4.46 -13.34 1.97
CA GLU A 28 5.10 -13.82 3.20
C GLU A 28 6.10 -12.80 3.75
N LYS A 29 6.93 -12.20 2.90
CA LYS A 29 7.85 -11.13 3.29
C LYS A 29 7.12 -9.93 3.90
N ALA A 30 6.02 -9.50 3.29
CA ALA A 30 5.22 -8.38 3.80
C ALA A 30 4.57 -8.71 5.15
N ASN A 31 4.05 -9.93 5.32
CA ASN A 31 3.51 -10.39 6.62
C ASN A 31 4.58 -10.37 7.70
N ALA A 32 5.74 -10.99 7.45
CA ALA A 32 6.82 -11.06 8.44
C ALA A 32 7.31 -9.66 8.87
N ALA A 33 7.41 -8.72 7.92
CA ALA A 33 7.77 -7.34 8.23
C ALA A 33 6.70 -6.62 9.06
N ALA A 34 5.42 -6.81 8.72
CA ALA A 34 4.32 -6.24 9.47
C ALA A 34 4.24 -6.80 10.91
N ASP A 35 4.44 -8.12 11.06
CA ASP A 35 4.48 -8.80 12.35
C ASP A 35 5.64 -8.29 13.22
N ALA A 36 6.84 -8.13 12.64
CA ALA A 36 8.01 -7.59 13.35
C ALA A 36 7.81 -6.14 13.83
N LEU A 37 6.99 -5.36 13.11
CA LEU A 37 6.63 -3.98 13.46
C LEU A 37 5.38 -3.89 14.34
N GLY A 38 4.67 -5.00 14.58
CA GLY A 38 3.41 -5.01 15.35
C GLY A 38 2.26 -4.25 14.68
N ILE A 39 2.25 -4.17 13.35
CA ILE A 39 1.23 -3.46 12.56
C ILE A 39 0.52 -4.39 11.58
N SER A 40 -0.61 -3.96 11.02
CA SER A 40 -1.26 -4.71 9.96
C SER A 40 -0.47 -4.65 8.65
N VAL A 41 -0.61 -5.68 7.81
CA VAL A 41 0.00 -5.71 6.46
C VAL A 41 -0.44 -4.51 5.63
N SER A 42 -1.70 -4.10 5.74
CA SER A 42 -2.21 -2.91 5.04
C SER A 42 -1.51 -1.64 5.51
N ALA A 43 -1.28 -1.48 6.82
CA ALA A 43 -0.54 -0.33 7.35
C ALA A 43 0.93 -0.35 6.95
N TYR A 44 1.53 -1.55 6.90
CA TYR A 44 2.89 -1.72 6.38
C TYR A 44 2.99 -1.33 4.91
N LEU A 45 2.06 -1.77 4.07
CA LEU A 45 2.02 -1.40 2.64
C LEU A 45 1.74 0.09 2.44
N ASP A 46 0.83 0.70 3.22
CA ASP A 46 0.56 2.14 3.21
C ASP A 46 1.84 2.93 3.52
N ALA A 47 2.55 2.55 4.59
CA ALA A 47 3.80 3.18 4.98
C ALA A 47 4.93 2.96 3.94
N LEU A 48 4.97 1.80 3.29
CA LEU A 48 5.96 1.50 2.25
C LEU A 48 5.74 2.37 1.02
N ILE A 49 4.49 2.54 0.59
CA ILE A 49 4.13 3.37 -0.56
C ILE A 49 4.40 4.85 -0.26
N ASP A 50 4.08 5.32 0.94
CA ASP A 50 4.31 6.70 1.37
C ASP A 50 5.81 7.08 1.39
N GLN A 51 6.68 6.10 1.70
CA GLN A 51 8.14 6.26 1.69
C GLN A 51 8.78 6.06 0.31
N ASP A 52 8.03 5.60 -0.68
CA ASP A 52 8.60 5.25 -1.98
C ASP A 52 9.09 6.50 -2.71
N GLN A 53 10.33 6.46 -3.19
CA GLN A 53 10.93 7.60 -3.86
C GLN A 53 10.42 7.67 -5.30
N VAL A 54 9.88 8.84 -5.65
CA VAL A 54 9.36 9.14 -6.99
C VAL A 54 10.18 10.24 -7.68
N ASP A 55 10.21 10.21 -9.00
CA ASP A 55 10.75 11.28 -9.83
C ASP A 55 9.80 12.50 -9.91
N ALA A 56 10.23 13.55 -10.63
CA ALA A 56 9.45 14.77 -10.82
C ALA A 56 8.10 14.56 -11.52
N THR A 57 7.87 13.40 -12.15
CA THR A 57 6.62 13.03 -12.82
C THR A 57 5.73 12.12 -11.95
N GLY A 58 6.17 11.82 -10.73
CA GLY A 58 5.47 10.93 -9.81
C GLY A 58 5.70 9.44 -10.11
N LYS A 59 6.69 9.08 -10.93
CA LYS A 59 7.01 7.68 -11.19
C LYS A 59 7.98 7.16 -10.15
N PRO A 60 7.79 5.94 -9.62
CA PRO A 60 8.77 5.32 -8.75
C PRO A 60 10.14 5.24 -9.43
N LEU A 61 11.22 5.56 -8.71
CA LEU A 61 12.58 5.55 -9.29
C LEU A 61 12.97 4.15 -9.81
N TRP A 62 12.44 3.09 -9.18
CA TRP A 62 12.62 1.71 -9.62
C TRP A 62 11.75 1.33 -10.83
N GLY A 63 10.77 2.17 -11.21
CA GLY A 63 9.83 1.89 -12.31
C GLY A 63 10.52 1.72 -13.66
N SER A 64 11.67 2.37 -13.86
CA SER A 64 12.54 2.17 -15.04
C SER A 64 13.03 0.73 -15.23
N LYS A 65 12.99 -0.09 -14.17
CA LYS A 65 13.41 -1.51 -14.17
C LYS A 65 12.24 -2.46 -14.42
N LEU A 66 11.00 -2.01 -14.30
CA LEU A 66 9.86 -2.83 -14.72
C LEU A 66 9.75 -2.74 -16.24
N GLY A 67 9.80 -3.90 -16.89
CA GLY A 67 9.27 -4.01 -18.25
C GLY A 67 7.81 -3.53 -18.26
N ARG A 68 7.36 -3.00 -19.42
CA ARG A 68 5.94 -2.65 -19.60
C ARG A 68 5.06 -3.84 -19.26
N ASP A 69 3.99 -3.60 -18.51
CA ASP A 69 2.94 -4.59 -18.29
C ASP A 69 2.08 -4.66 -19.57
N PRO A 70 2.17 -5.75 -20.35
CA PRO A 70 1.46 -5.85 -21.63
C PRO A 70 -0.06 -5.92 -21.44
N GLU A 71 -0.55 -6.33 -20.27
CA GLU A 71 -1.98 -6.45 -20.00
C GLU A 71 -2.62 -5.08 -19.74
N LEU A 72 -1.85 -4.13 -19.23
CA LEU A 72 -2.30 -2.76 -18.99
C LEU A 72 -2.38 -1.94 -20.29
N GLU A 73 -1.49 -2.21 -21.26
CA GLU A 73 -1.50 -1.54 -22.56
C GLU A 73 -2.74 -1.87 -23.39
N LEU A 74 -3.19 -3.13 -23.36
CA LEU A 74 -4.38 -3.59 -24.08
C LEU A 74 -5.68 -2.94 -23.56
N ARG A 75 -5.69 -2.48 -22.30
CA ARG A 75 -6.84 -1.77 -21.71
C ARG A 75 -6.86 -0.27 -22.02
N MET A 76 -5.76 0.31 -22.50
CA MET A 76 -5.64 1.74 -22.81
C MET A 76 -5.87 2.08 -24.28
N THR A 77 -5.84 1.09 -25.18
CA THR A 77 -6.11 1.24 -26.62
C THR A 77 -7.51 0.74 -27.04
N GLY A 78 -8.34 0.32 -26.07
CA GLY A 78 -9.72 -0.13 -26.27
C GLY A 78 -10.76 0.94 -25.97
#